data_AF-A0A2V9DVA8-F1
#
_entry.id   AF-A0A2V9DVA8-F1
#
_cell.length_a   1.000
_cell.length_b   1.000
_cell.length_c   1.000
_cell.angle_alpha   90.00
_cell.angle_beta   90.00
_cell.angle_gamma   90.00
#
_symmetry.space_group_name_H-M   'P 1'
#
loop_
_entity.id
_entity.type
_entity.pdbx_description
1 polymer ?
#
loop_
_entity_poly.entity_id
_entity_poly.type
_entity_poly.pdbx_seq_one_letter_code
_entity_poly.pdbx_strand_id
1 'polypeptide(L)'
;MIRAGKICIPMVVRARRLAHKLLVAAAVWTTVLSACVAAAQDPPKTATRPTWTAQATAPGSTQGQTPPGAGETVPRKAQGKAPAKRPTKPASLAPGATILLATKLVAGQRATLAVLDAAGRLMPGAVVEFTGGERVTTDQTGRAAFTAPVEPGVLLARLVDHNANASTTVIAPAPNLPDGVQVLDYPRVISVSDRFVIDGFGFRGDADANRILLGDRPALVMAASPTALVVMPGPDAEEGPAQLVVEVGGRSPGPVPVTLVSLRVMAPKKELLPGEKGKLIVRVRGTDQRLVIEARNLSPRVVGLSKGNVQRVASSGGAANFAEIDMHGLRAGDFSVSVRLVPVAVGLPDVEAARQHLLVARRLATGNWQGRLDRLLRRLERDPQDALQLRNELEKMLAEKPEGEFGRMIEAAWRELLKH
;
A
#
# COMPACT_ATOMS: atom_id res chain seq x y z
N MET A 1 45.70 -57.34 22.50
CA MET A 1 44.76 -56.75 21.52
C MET A 1 44.48 -55.31 21.93
N ILE A 2 44.75 -54.34 21.04
CA ILE A 2 44.03 -53.08 20.76
C ILE A 2 45.02 -52.13 20.05
N ARG A 3 44.58 -51.64 18.90
CA ARG A 3 45.37 -51.01 17.82
C ARG A 3 45.60 -49.51 18.03
N ALA A 4 46.78 -49.05 17.64
CA ALA A 4 47.08 -47.64 17.36
C ALA A 4 46.43 -47.19 16.04
N GLY A 5 45.83 -45.99 16.04
CA GLY A 5 45.18 -45.37 14.87
C GLY A 5 45.75 -43.98 14.55
N LYS A 6 46.24 -43.83 13.32
CA LYS A 6 46.84 -42.64 12.69
C LYS A 6 45.86 -41.47 12.56
N ILE A 7 46.36 -40.24 12.77
CA ILE A 7 45.63 -38.97 12.58
C ILE A 7 46.37 -38.09 11.56
N CYS A 8 45.58 -37.47 10.68
CA CYS A 8 45.77 -36.22 9.91
C CYS A 8 46.85 -36.09 8.82
N ILE A 9 46.41 -36.12 7.54
CA ILE A 9 47.08 -35.42 6.42
C ILE A 9 46.14 -34.59 5.50
N PRO A 10 44.79 -34.74 5.40
CA PRO A 10 44.05 -34.06 4.32
C PRO A 10 43.67 -32.59 4.58
N MET A 11 43.84 -32.05 5.80
CA MET A 11 43.37 -30.69 6.14
C MET A 11 44.31 -29.56 5.67
N VAL A 12 45.62 -29.80 5.63
CA VAL A 12 46.61 -28.75 5.33
C VAL A 12 46.59 -28.35 3.84
N VAL A 13 46.26 -29.28 2.95
CA VAL A 13 46.19 -29.02 1.49
C VAL A 13 44.97 -28.17 1.13
N ARG A 14 43.87 -28.29 1.89
CA ARG A 14 42.64 -27.51 1.65
C ARG A 14 42.79 -26.04 2.07
N ALA A 15 43.51 -25.77 3.17
CA ALA A 15 43.77 -24.41 3.64
C ALA A 15 44.65 -23.60 2.67
N ARG A 16 45.69 -24.23 2.08
CA ARG A 16 46.56 -23.54 1.11
C ARG A 16 45.84 -23.15 -0.19
N ARG A 17 44.90 -23.97 -0.68
CA ARG A 17 44.12 -23.62 -1.88
C ARG A 17 43.14 -22.47 -1.65
N LEU A 18 42.64 -22.30 -0.42
CA LEU A 18 41.74 -21.19 -0.08
C LEU A 18 42.48 -19.86 0.02
N ALA A 19 43.67 -19.86 0.65
CA ALA A 19 44.51 -18.67 0.77
C ALA A 19 44.96 -18.13 -0.61
N HIS A 20 45.28 -19.02 -1.56
CA HIS A 20 45.68 -18.61 -2.90
C HIS A 20 44.52 -17.98 -3.71
N LYS A 21 43.29 -18.50 -3.55
CA LYS A 21 42.10 -17.91 -4.21
C LYS A 21 41.76 -16.52 -3.69
N LEU A 22 41.95 -16.26 -2.39
CA LEU A 22 41.71 -14.95 -1.79
C LEU A 22 42.73 -13.89 -2.26
N LEU A 23 43.98 -14.29 -2.47
CA LEU A 23 45.03 -13.40 -2.96
C LEU A 23 44.82 -12.97 -4.42
N VAL A 24 44.34 -13.88 -5.27
CA VAL A 24 44.02 -13.56 -6.68
C VAL A 24 42.80 -12.63 -6.78
N ALA A 25 41.80 -12.81 -5.90
CA ALA A 25 40.61 -11.94 -5.88
C ALA A 25 40.95 -10.49 -5.47
N ALA A 26 41.88 -10.30 -4.53
CA ALA A 26 42.33 -8.98 -4.09
C ALA A 26 43.10 -8.20 -5.17
N ALA A 27 43.88 -8.91 -6.01
CA ALA A 27 44.63 -8.30 -7.11
C ALA A 27 43.73 -7.81 -8.25
N VAL A 28 42.62 -8.52 -8.54
CA VAL A 28 41.66 -8.11 -9.59
C VAL A 28 40.92 -6.83 -9.18
N TRP A 29 40.59 -6.69 -7.90
CA TRP A 29 39.87 -5.53 -7.37
C TRP A 29 40.68 -4.22 -7.43
N THR A 30 42.01 -4.29 -7.26
CA THR A 30 42.88 -3.10 -7.31
C THR A 30 43.01 -2.54 -8.73
N THR A 31 43.01 -3.39 -9.76
CA THR A 31 42.99 -2.94 -11.17
C THR A 31 41.68 -2.28 -11.60
N VAL A 32 40.54 -2.74 -11.08
CA VAL A 32 39.22 -2.17 -11.45
C VAL A 32 39.02 -0.78 -10.84
N LEU A 33 39.45 -0.56 -9.59
CA LEU A 33 39.35 0.75 -8.96
C LEU A 33 40.23 1.83 -9.63
N SER A 34 41.38 1.44 -10.20
CA SER A 34 42.27 2.39 -10.89
C SER A 34 41.68 2.89 -12.22
N ALA A 35 40.89 2.06 -12.91
CA ALA A 35 40.23 2.45 -14.16
C ALA A 35 39.04 3.41 -13.98
N CYS A 36 38.35 3.37 -12.83
CA CYS A 36 37.20 4.24 -12.58
C CYS A 36 37.58 5.70 -12.25
N VAL A 37 38.79 5.95 -11.73
CA VAL A 37 39.23 7.31 -11.38
C VAL A 37 39.65 8.12 -12.62
N ALA A 38 40.07 7.45 -13.70
CA ALA A 38 40.49 8.14 -14.94
C ALA A 38 39.34 8.67 -15.80
N ALA A 39 38.10 8.23 -15.59
CA ALA A 39 36.95 8.57 -16.44
C ALA A 39 36.15 9.81 -15.95
N ALA A 40 36.56 10.46 -14.86
CA ALA A 40 35.77 11.50 -14.19
C ALA A 40 36.23 12.95 -14.44
N GLN A 41 37.06 13.24 -15.46
CA GLN A 41 37.68 14.56 -15.64
C GLN A 41 37.24 15.40 -16.86
N ASP A 42 36.20 15.02 -17.62
CA ASP A 42 35.70 15.86 -18.72
C ASP A 42 34.31 16.49 -18.42
N PRO A 43 34.18 17.83 -18.39
CA PRO A 43 32.89 18.50 -18.26
C PRO A 43 32.17 18.65 -19.63
N PRO A 44 30.84 18.41 -19.72
CA PRO A 44 30.11 18.53 -20.97
C PRO A 44 29.70 19.97 -21.32
N LYS A 45 29.81 20.27 -22.62
CA LYS A 45 29.47 21.53 -23.28
C LYS A 45 27.95 21.79 -23.31
N THR A 46 27.60 23.05 -23.13
CA THR A 46 26.27 23.68 -23.21
C THR A 46 25.60 23.46 -24.58
N ALA A 47 24.34 23.02 -24.57
CA ALA A 47 23.48 22.97 -25.76
C ALA A 47 22.19 23.79 -25.53
N THR A 48 21.94 24.69 -26.47
CA THR A 48 20.88 25.69 -26.57
C THR A 48 19.48 25.11 -26.84
N ARG A 49 18.46 25.70 -26.20
CA ARG A 49 17.02 25.47 -26.40
C ARG A 49 16.51 26.07 -27.74
N PRO A 50 15.54 25.42 -28.41
CA PRO A 50 14.68 26.10 -29.37
C PRO A 50 13.32 26.49 -28.76
N THR A 51 12.90 27.70 -29.10
CA THR A 51 11.66 28.41 -28.76
C THR A 51 10.50 27.89 -29.62
N TRP A 52 9.32 27.68 -29.03
CA TRP A 52 8.07 27.43 -29.77
C TRP A 52 7.07 28.55 -29.50
N THR A 53 6.63 29.22 -30.57
CA THR A 53 5.56 30.23 -30.59
C THR A 53 4.23 29.59 -30.97
N ALA A 54 3.19 29.89 -30.20
CA ALA A 54 1.80 29.52 -30.45
C ALA A 54 1.14 30.42 -31.49
N GLN A 55 0.21 29.88 -32.27
CA GLN A 55 -0.67 30.65 -33.15
C GLN A 55 -2.11 30.15 -33.01
N ALA A 56 -2.98 31.03 -32.52
CA ALA A 56 -4.41 30.81 -32.33
C ALA A 56 -5.17 31.34 -33.55
N THR A 57 -6.27 30.67 -33.91
CA THR A 57 -7.26 31.19 -34.88
C THR A 57 -8.67 30.84 -34.41
N ALA A 58 -9.46 31.86 -34.11
CA ALA A 58 -10.93 31.83 -34.17
C ALA A 58 -11.35 32.38 -35.56
N PRO A 59 -12.60 32.18 -36.05
CA PRO A 59 -13.71 33.06 -35.61
C PRO A 59 -15.13 32.43 -35.69
N GLY A 60 -16.15 33.19 -35.25
CA GLY A 60 -17.46 33.17 -35.93
C GLY A 60 -18.71 33.01 -35.06
N SER A 61 -19.24 34.13 -34.59
CA SER A 61 -20.59 34.28 -34.01
C SER A 61 -21.63 34.61 -35.10
N THR A 62 -22.85 34.04 -35.02
CA THR A 62 -24.05 34.64 -35.64
C THR A 62 -25.31 34.34 -34.83
N GLN A 63 -26.08 35.38 -34.54
CA GLN A 63 -27.41 35.37 -33.92
C GLN A 63 -28.52 35.13 -34.95
N GLY A 64 -29.70 34.66 -34.49
CA GLY A 64 -30.98 35.22 -34.97
C GLY A 64 -32.14 34.27 -35.29
N GLN A 65 -33.21 34.38 -34.49
CA GLN A 65 -34.65 34.43 -34.87
C GLN A 65 -35.51 33.14 -34.99
N THR A 66 -36.51 33.08 -34.11
CA THR A 66 -37.88 32.51 -34.21
C THR A 66 -38.85 33.54 -34.86
N PRO A 67 -40.20 33.33 -35.05
CA PRO A 67 -41.13 32.17 -35.06
C PRO A 67 -42.07 32.23 -36.35
N PRO A 68 -43.38 31.84 -36.45
CA PRO A 68 -44.34 31.09 -35.58
C PRO A 68 -45.29 30.05 -36.28
N GLY A 69 -46.09 29.32 -35.47
CA GLY A 69 -47.55 29.11 -35.69
C GLY A 69 -48.12 27.74 -36.16
N ALA A 70 -49.01 27.16 -35.33
CA ALA A 70 -50.22 26.31 -35.56
C ALA A 70 -50.24 25.30 -36.75
N GLY A 71 -50.71 24.04 -36.66
CA GLY A 71 -51.50 23.29 -35.70
C GLY A 71 -52.40 22.34 -36.51
N GLU A 72 -52.39 21.01 -36.28
CA GLU A 72 -53.50 20.12 -36.68
C GLU A 72 -53.39 18.71 -36.08
N THR A 73 -54.54 18.08 -35.92
CA THR A 73 -54.88 16.90 -35.11
C THR A 73 -54.89 15.57 -35.87
N VAL A 74 -54.31 14.51 -35.25
CA VAL A 74 -54.82 13.10 -35.07
C VAL A 74 -55.12 12.26 -36.36
N PRO A 75 -54.67 10.97 -36.51
CA PRO A 75 -55.09 9.90 -35.62
C PRO A 75 -54.14 8.74 -35.24
N ARG A 76 -54.58 8.14 -34.13
CA ARG A 76 -54.24 6.91 -33.40
C ARG A 76 -54.16 5.65 -34.27
N LYS A 77 -53.05 4.89 -34.18
CA LYS A 77 -53.07 3.41 -34.24
C LYS A 77 -51.77 2.74 -33.76
N ALA A 78 -51.97 1.59 -33.13
CA ALA A 78 -51.07 0.46 -32.90
C ALA A 78 -49.98 0.56 -31.81
N GLN A 79 -50.30 -0.07 -30.69
CA GLN A 79 -49.38 -0.58 -29.67
C GLN A 79 -48.31 -1.51 -30.28
N GLY A 80 -47.04 -1.15 -30.11
CA GLY A 80 -45.89 -2.04 -30.25
C GLY A 80 -45.12 -2.05 -28.93
N LYS A 81 -45.21 -3.16 -28.21
CA LYS A 81 -44.67 -3.38 -26.86
C LYS A 81 -43.13 -3.48 -26.93
N ALA A 82 -42.43 -2.38 -26.68
CA ALA A 82 -40.96 -2.38 -26.54
C ALA A 82 -40.56 -3.14 -25.25
N PRO A 83 -39.53 -4.01 -25.28
CA PRO A 83 -39.11 -4.75 -24.10
C PRO A 83 -38.50 -3.79 -23.08
N ALA A 84 -39.01 -3.88 -21.85
CA ALA A 84 -38.53 -3.12 -20.70
C ALA A 84 -37.01 -3.30 -20.54
N LYS A 85 -36.26 -2.19 -20.64
CA LYS A 85 -34.89 -2.09 -20.16
C LYS A 85 -34.90 -2.49 -18.68
N ARG A 86 -34.40 -3.69 -18.37
CA ARG A 86 -34.09 -4.09 -17.00
C ARG A 86 -33.17 -3.03 -16.40
N PRO A 87 -33.42 -2.55 -15.17
CA PRO A 87 -32.44 -1.73 -14.48
C PRO A 87 -31.16 -2.53 -14.37
N THR A 88 -30.10 -2.00 -14.97
CA THR A 88 -28.73 -2.50 -14.83
C THR A 88 -28.41 -2.58 -13.35
N LYS A 89 -28.33 -3.82 -12.86
CA LYS A 89 -27.82 -4.19 -11.54
C LYS A 89 -26.50 -3.41 -11.30
N PRO A 90 -26.35 -2.72 -10.17
CA PRO A 90 -25.20 -1.86 -9.95
C PRO A 90 -23.91 -2.65 -10.09
N ALA A 91 -22.97 -2.00 -10.77
CA ALA A 91 -21.64 -2.47 -11.07
C ALA A 91 -20.94 -2.98 -9.80
N SER A 92 -20.07 -3.97 -10.05
CA SER A 92 -19.02 -4.44 -9.15
C SER A 92 -18.50 -3.36 -8.20
N LEU A 93 -18.38 -3.69 -6.91
CA LEU A 93 -17.78 -2.85 -5.87
C LEU A 93 -16.38 -2.40 -6.31
N ALA A 94 -16.29 -1.21 -6.88
CA ALA A 94 -15.05 -0.45 -6.94
C ALA A 94 -14.57 -0.21 -5.49
N PRO A 95 -13.26 -0.02 -5.25
CA PRO A 95 -12.77 0.39 -3.95
C PRO A 95 -13.56 1.62 -3.50
N GLY A 96 -14.16 1.59 -2.32
CA GLY A 96 -14.79 2.79 -1.76
C GLY A 96 -13.74 3.87 -1.50
N ALA A 97 -14.20 5.08 -1.20
CA ALA A 97 -13.34 6.11 -0.64
C ALA A 97 -12.57 5.57 0.59
N THR A 98 -11.39 6.10 0.87
CA THR A 98 -10.52 5.62 1.95
C THR A 98 -10.03 6.79 2.80
N ILE A 99 -10.11 6.66 4.13
CA ILE A 99 -9.50 7.61 5.05
C ILE A 99 -8.07 7.17 5.35
N LEU A 100 -7.14 8.12 5.34
CA LEU A 100 -5.74 7.93 5.72
C LEU A 100 -5.43 8.67 7.00
N LEU A 101 -5.00 7.91 8.01
CA LEU A 101 -4.48 8.41 9.28
C LEU A 101 -3.02 7.99 9.40
N ALA A 102 -2.23 8.78 10.12
CA ALA A 102 -0.93 8.31 10.61
C ALA A 102 -1.14 7.06 11.47
N THR A 103 -0.18 6.13 11.44
CA THR A 103 -0.26 4.85 12.17
C THR A 103 -0.39 5.03 13.69
N LYS A 104 0.20 6.11 14.20
CA LYS A 104 0.15 6.52 15.61
C LYS A 104 -0.11 8.02 15.71
N LEU A 105 -0.95 8.43 16.64
CA LEU A 105 -1.19 9.82 17.02
C LEU A 105 -0.67 10.07 18.44
N VAL A 106 -0.32 11.31 18.77
CA VAL A 106 0.08 11.68 20.13
C VAL A 106 -1.05 12.44 20.80
N ALA A 107 -1.43 12.04 22.00
CA ALA A 107 -2.60 12.58 22.68
C ALA A 107 -2.52 14.10 22.85
N GLY A 108 -3.60 14.81 22.51
CA GLY A 108 -3.71 16.27 22.56
C GLY A 108 -2.84 17.03 21.55
N GLN A 109 -2.12 16.35 20.66
CA GLN A 109 -1.27 17.00 19.66
C GLN A 109 -2.00 17.14 18.32
N ARG A 110 -1.58 18.15 17.55
CA ARG A 110 -2.07 18.35 16.18
C ARG A 110 -1.68 17.16 15.29
N ALA A 111 -2.54 16.84 14.34
CA ALA A 111 -2.33 15.81 13.33
C ALA A 111 -3.04 16.20 12.02
N THR A 112 -2.71 15.50 10.94
CA THR A 112 -3.32 15.65 9.62
C THR A 112 -3.78 14.31 9.12
N LEU A 113 -4.99 14.25 8.56
CA LEU A 113 -5.52 13.12 7.81
C LEU A 113 -5.72 13.47 6.34
N ALA A 114 -5.86 12.46 5.49
CA ALA A 114 -6.28 12.61 4.09
C ALA A 114 -7.49 11.72 3.80
N VAL A 115 -8.27 12.11 2.79
CA VAL A 115 -9.31 11.24 2.23
C VAL A 115 -9.00 11.01 0.75
N LEU A 116 -9.09 9.74 0.33
CA LEU A 116 -8.97 9.35 -1.07
C LEU A 116 -10.31 8.90 -1.64
N ASP A 117 -10.53 9.18 -2.92
CA ASP A 117 -11.63 8.61 -3.69
C ASP A 117 -11.35 7.16 -4.12
N ALA A 118 -12.31 6.56 -4.82
CA ALA A 118 -12.22 5.20 -5.36
C ALA A 118 -11.05 5.01 -6.35
N ALA A 119 -10.58 6.09 -6.96
CA ALA A 119 -9.45 6.12 -7.89
C ALA A 119 -8.12 6.40 -7.17
N GLY A 120 -8.12 6.56 -5.84
CA GLY A 120 -6.93 6.87 -5.05
C GLY A 120 -6.50 8.33 -5.11
N ARG A 121 -7.35 9.24 -5.61
CA ARG A 121 -7.08 10.68 -5.65
C ARG A 121 -7.54 11.35 -4.37
N LEU A 122 -6.83 12.39 -3.94
CA LEU A 122 -7.24 13.21 -2.80
C LEU A 122 -8.63 13.79 -3.03
N MET A 123 -9.46 13.75 -1.98
CA MET A 123 -10.86 14.13 -2.02
C MET A 123 -11.10 15.37 -1.15
N PRO A 124 -11.19 16.57 -1.74
CA PRO A 124 -11.59 17.79 -1.04
C PRO A 124 -13.04 17.77 -0.56
N GLY A 125 -13.33 18.51 0.51
CA GLY A 125 -14.70 18.69 1.03
C GLY A 125 -15.32 17.47 1.71
N ALA A 126 -14.57 16.38 1.82
CA ALA A 126 -15.00 15.15 2.48
C ALA A 126 -15.10 15.35 4.00
N VAL A 127 -16.23 14.94 4.59
CA VAL A 127 -16.50 15.08 6.04
C VAL A 127 -16.20 13.79 6.78
N VAL A 128 -15.25 13.85 7.70
CA VAL A 128 -14.84 12.74 8.57
C VAL A 128 -15.36 13.00 9.99
N GLU A 129 -16.01 11.99 10.57
CA GLU A 129 -16.52 11.99 11.94
C GLU A 129 -15.71 11.02 12.80
N PHE A 130 -15.31 11.47 13.99
CA PHE A 130 -14.58 10.68 14.97
C PHE A 130 -15.50 10.08 16.04
N THR A 131 -15.03 9.05 16.76
CA THR A 131 -15.80 8.38 17.84
C THR A 131 -16.24 9.33 18.97
N GLY A 132 -15.59 10.49 19.13
CA GLY A 132 -15.97 11.54 20.08
C GLY A 132 -17.03 12.53 19.58
N GLY A 133 -17.57 12.33 18.37
CA GLY A 133 -18.54 13.24 17.75
C GLY A 133 -17.92 14.47 17.07
N GLU A 134 -16.62 14.70 17.22
CA GLU A 134 -15.90 15.72 16.47
C GLU A 134 -15.93 15.40 14.97
N ARG A 135 -16.09 16.44 14.16
CA ARG A 135 -16.10 16.34 12.69
C ARG A 135 -15.07 17.28 12.10
N VAL A 136 -14.40 16.79 11.07
CA VAL A 136 -13.44 17.56 10.29
C VAL A 136 -13.73 17.43 8.82
N THR A 137 -13.53 18.51 8.08
CA THR A 137 -13.73 18.57 6.63
C THR A 137 -12.38 18.74 5.96
N THR A 138 -12.13 17.94 4.93
CA THR A 138 -10.92 18.08 4.13
C THR A 138 -10.93 19.37 3.31
N ASP A 139 -9.78 20.01 3.25
CA ASP A 139 -9.54 21.24 2.50
C ASP A 139 -9.40 20.97 0.98
N GLN A 140 -9.01 21.99 0.22
CA GLN A 140 -8.80 21.89 -1.23
C GLN A 140 -7.73 20.88 -1.64
N THR A 141 -6.83 20.50 -0.73
CA THR A 141 -5.81 19.46 -0.95
C THR A 141 -6.35 18.06 -0.66
N GLY A 142 -7.57 17.93 -0.13
CA GLY A 142 -8.12 16.64 0.31
C GLY A 142 -7.55 16.15 1.64
N ARG A 143 -6.94 17.05 2.42
CA ARG A 143 -6.39 16.80 3.76
C ARG A 143 -7.15 17.60 4.82
N ALA A 144 -7.14 17.16 6.06
CA ALA A 144 -7.74 17.89 7.17
C ALA A 144 -6.81 17.87 8.38
N ALA A 145 -6.57 19.04 8.97
CA ALA A 145 -5.91 19.14 10.27
C ALA A 145 -6.93 18.90 11.39
N PHE A 146 -6.50 18.22 12.45
CA PHE A 146 -7.31 17.96 13.65
C PHE A 146 -6.39 17.85 14.88
N THR A 147 -6.99 17.80 16.07
CA THR A 147 -6.24 17.53 17.31
C THR A 147 -6.59 16.13 17.78
N ALA A 148 -5.57 15.31 18.04
CA ALA A 148 -5.80 13.97 18.55
C ALA A 148 -6.45 14.02 19.95
N PRO A 149 -7.31 13.04 20.31
CA PRO A 149 -7.90 12.95 21.64
C PRO A 149 -6.85 13.05 22.75
N VAL A 150 -7.19 13.68 23.87
CA VAL A 150 -6.29 13.81 25.04
C VAL A 150 -6.10 12.50 25.79
N GLU A 151 -7.04 11.57 25.66
CA GLU A 151 -6.96 10.24 26.25
C GLU A 151 -6.29 9.26 25.27
N PRO A 152 -5.23 8.55 25.69
CA PRO A 152 -4.66 7.46 24.91
C PRO A 152 -5.70 6.35 24.66
N GLY A 153 -5.64 5.72 23.48
CA GLY A 153 -6.62 4.71 23.09
C GLY A 153 -6.66 4.50 21.58
N VAL A 154 -7.84 4.12 21.08
CA VAL A 154 -8.08 3.96 19.64
C VAL A 154 -9.01 5.08 19.18
N LEU A 155 -8.59 5.80 18.14
CA LEU A 155 -9.44 6.75 17.43
C LEU A 155 -10.04 6.04 16.22
N LEU A 156 -11.36 5.98 16.13
CA LEU A 156 -12.06 5.56 14.92
C LEU A 156 -12.52 6.80 14.16
N ALA A 157 -12.28 6.80 12.86
CA ALA A 157 -12.72 7.80 11.90
C ALA A 157 -13.68 7.14 10.91
N ARG A 158 -14.79 7.81 10.64
CA ARG A 158 -15.79 7.39 9.66
C ARG A 158 -16.05 8.51 8.67
N LEU A 159 -16.13 8.16 7.40
CA LEU A 159 -16.53 9.08 6.35
C LEU A 159 -18.06 9.18 6.34
N VAL A 160 -18.64 10.38 6.40
CA VAL A 160 -20.09 10.54 6.58
C VAL A 160 -20.88 10.06 5.36
N ASP A 161 -20.40 10.41 4.16
CA ASP A 161 -21.10 10.16 2.88
C ASP A 161 -20.70 8.84 2.20
N HIS A 162 -19.76 8.11 2.80
CA HIS A 162 -19.21 6.89 2.24
C HIS A 162 -19.05 5.82 3.32
N ASN A 163 -19.23 4.55 2.96
CA ASN A 163 -19.04 3.44 3.91
C ASN A 163 -17.54 3.12 4.11
N ALA A 164 -16.76 4.13 4.51
CA ALA A 164 -15.33 4.06 4.71
C ALA A 164 -15.01 4.41 6.16
N ASN A 165 -14.26 3.52 6.81
CA ASN A 165 -13.79 3.70 8.17
C ASN A 165 -12.27 3.53 8.21
N ALA A 166 -11.62 4.21 9.13
CA ALA A 166 -10.22 4.02 9.47
C ALA A 166 -10.05 4.08 10.99
N SER A 167 -8.96 3.51 11.48
CA SER A 167 -8.60 3.56 12.90
C SER A 167 -7.12 3.81 13.05
N THR A 168 -6.75 4.40 14.19
CA THR A 168 -5.36 4.64 14.57
C THR A 168 -5.22 4.63 16.09
N THR A 169 -4.00 4.36 16.57
CA THR A 169 -3.68 4.36 17.98
C THR A 169 -3.26 5.76 18.44
N VAL A 170 -3.90 6.26 19.49
CA VAL A 170 -3.50 7.47 20.21
C VAL A 170 -2.62 7.04 21.39
N ILE A 171 -1.36 7.46 21.39
CA ILE A 171 -0.40 7.18 22.46
C ILE A 171 -0.24 8.38 23.38
N ALA A 172 0.12 8.13 24.63
CA ALA A 172 0.53 9.19 25.54
C ALA A 172 1.77 9.93 25.00
N PRO A 173 1.91 11.24 25.26
CA PRO A 173 3.14 11.96 24.97
C PRO A 173 4.32 11.29 25.67
N ALA A 174 5.37 10.97 24.93
CA ALA A 174 6.57 10.38 25.51
C ALA A 174 7.34 11.45 26.31
N PRO A 175 7.59 11.24 27.62
CA PRO A 175 8.47 12.13 28.37
C PRO A 175 9.91 11.96 27.87
N ASN A 176 10.65 13.06 27.74
CA ASN A 176 12.07 13.09 27.37
C ASN A 176 12.40 12.56 25.97
N LEU A 177 11.63 12.97 24.95
CA LEU A 177 12.03 12.73 23.58
C LEU A 177 13.33 13.51 23.25
N PRO A 178 14.26 12.91 22.49
CA PRO A 178 15.44 13.62 22.03
C PRO A 178 15.06 14.86 21.24
N ASP A 179 15.82 15.94 21.42
CA ASP A 179 15.68 17.13 20.59
C ASP A 179 16.06 16.82 19.14
N GLY A 180 15.11 17.00 18.22
CA GLY A 180 15.35 16.85 16.78
C GLY A 180 14.43 15.85 16.09
N VAL A 181 14.69 15.65 14.80
CA VAL A 181 13.95 14.72 13.94
C VAL A 181 14.69 13.39 13.96
N GLN A 182 13.96 12.30 14.19
CA GLN A 182 14.50 10.96 14.11
C GLN A 182 13.59 10.07 13.27
N VAL A 183 14.20 9.26 12.40
CA VAL A 183 13.53 8.23 11.62
C VAL A 183 13.90 6.88 12.22
N LEU A 184 12.89 6.14 12.70
CA LEU A 184 13.08 4.86 13.37
C LEU A 184 12.83 3.69 12.42
N ASP A 185 11.72 3.74 11.68
CA ASP A 185 11.36 2.69 10.75
C ASP A 185 10.80 3.25 9.44
N TYR A 186 11.15 2.58 8.35
CA TYR A 186 10.74 2.91 7.00
C TYR A 186 11.05 1.74 6.05
N PRO A 187 10.22 1.53 5.01
CA PRO A 187 10.49 0.48 4.03
C PRO A 187 11.74 0.81 3.20
N ARG A 188 12.61 -0.20 3.06
CA ARG A 188 13.82 -0.11 2.22
C ARG A 188 13.52 -0.22 0.73
N VAL A 189 12.38 -0.81 0.36
CA VAL A 189 11.89 -0.91 -1.02
C VAL A 189 10.52 -0.25 -1.07
N ILE A 190 10.37 0.78 -1.90
CA ILE A 190 9.17 1.60 -2.00
C ILE A 190 8.61 1.49 -3.42
N SER A 191 7.32 1.20 -3.54
CA SER A 191 6.62 1.24 -4.84
C SER A 191 6.33 2.69 -5.20
N VAL A 192 6.70 3.11 -6.41
CA VAL A 192 6.44 4.48 -6.91
C VAL A 192 4.95 4.81 -7.06
N SER A 193 4.08 3.80 -6.96
CA SER A 193 2.63 3.95 -7.09
C SER A 193 1.88 3.72 -5.79
N ASP A 194 2.57 3.33 -4.71
CA ASP A 194 1.94 3.06 -3.42
C ASP A 194 2.41 4.03 -2.34
N ARG A 195 1.54 4.19 -1.34
CA ARG A 195 1.84 4.90 -0.11
C ARG A 195 2.76 4.07 0.76
N PHE A 196 3.60 4.74 1.54
CA PHE A 196 4.41 4.11 2.57
C PHE A 196 4.37 4.90 3.87
N VAL A 197 4.80 4.26 4.96
CA VAL A 197 4.83 4.84 6.29
C VAL A 197 6.27 5.10 6.71
N ILE A 198 6.48 6.21 7.41
CA ILE A 198 7.71 6.51 8.13
C ILE A 198 7.34 6.68 9.60
N ASP A 199 7.90 5.84 10.46
CA ASP A 199 7.76 5.95 11.91
C ASP A 199 9.00 6.65 12.50
N GLY A 200 8.80 7.51 13.49
CA GLY A 200 9.87 8.34 14.03
C GLY A 200 9.44 9.27 15.17
N PHE A 201 10.21 10.33 15.36
CA PHE A 201 9.95 11.39 16.34
C PHE A 201 10.35 12.76 15.78
N GLY A 202 9.76 13.82 16.33
CA GLY A 202 10.09 15.20 15.96
C GLY A 202 9.44 15.67 14.65
N PHE A 203 8.51 14.87 14.10
CA PHE A 203 7.68 15.29 12.97
C PHE A 203 6.65 16.33 13.42
N ARG A 204 6.04 17.02 12.45
CA ARG A 204 4.94 17.95 12.71
C ARG A 204 3.61 17.29 12.40
N GLY A 205 2.62 17.56 13.23
CA GLY A 205 1.24 17.18 12.97
C GLY A 205 0.64 17.82 11.72
N ASP A 206 1.15 18.98 11.33
CA ASP A 206 0.83 19.63 10.06
C ASP A 206 1.62 18.97 8.93
N ALA A 207 0.92 18.35 7.97
CA ALA A 207 1.56 17.64 6.87
C ALA A 207 2.50 18.54 6.04
N ASP A 208 2.16 19.80 5.83
CA ASP A 208 2.96 20.72 4.99
C ASP A 208 4.21 21.25 5.70
N ALA A 209 4.29 21.08 7.02
CA ALA A 209 5.47 21.38 7.80
C ALA A 209 6.52 20.24 7.77
N ASN A 210 6.24 19.14 7.07
CA ASN A 210 7.17 18.04 6.84
C ASN A 210 7.51 17.97 5.35
N ARG A 211 8.79 17.99 5.02
CA ARG A 211 9.27 17.86 3.64
C ARG A 211 9.98 16.53 3.47
N ILE A 212 9.48 15.72 2.54
CA ILE A 212 10.06 14.42 2.21
C ILE A 212 10.61 14.45 0.80
N LEU A 213 11.84 13.98 0.63
CA LEU A 213 12.47 13.82 -0.68
C LEU A 213 12.84 12.34 -0.91
N LEU A 214 12.66 11.88 -2.13
CA LEU A 214 13.12 10.58 -2.62
C LEU A 214 14.08 10.84 -3.78
N GLY A 215 15.38 10.73 -3.53
CA GLY A 215 16.40 11.37 -4.35
C GLY A 215 16.22 12.88 -4.32
N ASP A 216 16.17 13.50 -5.49
CA ASP A 216 15.93 14.95 -5.63
C ASP A 216 14.46 15.29 -5.87
N ARG A 217 13.56 14.30 -5.79
CA ARG A 217 12.12 14.47 -6.09
C ARG A 217 11.30 14.60 -4.81
N PRO A 218 10.38 15.57 -4.72
CA PRO A 218 9.49 15.69 -3.58
C PRO A 218 8.48 14.54 -3.53
N ALA A 219 8.21 14.06 -2.32
CA ALA A 219 7.13 13.14 -2.02
C ALA A 219 6.05 13.86 -1.20
N LEU A 220 4.78 13.48 -1.41
CA LEU A 220 3.64 14.12 -0.78
C LEU A 220 3.34 13.50 0.58
N VAL A 221 3.29 14.32 1.62
CA VAL A 221 2.83 13.91 2.96
C VAL A 221 1.30 13.97 2.99
N MET A 222 0.69 12.80 3.07
CA MET A 222 -0.76 12.60 3.01
C MET A 222 -1.39 12.72 4.40
N ALA A 223 -0.80 12.08 5.39
CA ALA A 223 -1.21 12.13 6.78
C ALA A 223 0.01 12.26 7.68
N ALA A 224 -0.15 12.96 8.80
CA ALA A 224 0.98 13.30 9.67
C ALA A 224 0.58 13.33 11.14
N SER A 225 1.51 12.91 11.99
CA SER A 225 1.50 13.10 13.44
C SER A 225 2.93 13.37 13.90
N PRO A 226 3.15 13.74 15.18
CA PRO A 226 4.50 13.89 15.72
C PRO A 226 5.38 12.62 15.68
N THR A 227 4.79 11.45 15.44
CA THR A 227 5.47 10.15 15.50
C THR A 227 5.37 9.29 14.25
N ALA A 228 4.51 9.64 13.29
CA ALA A 228 4.33 8.88 12.07
C ALA A 228 3.89 9.76 10.90
N LEU A 229 4.37 9.42 9.71
CA LEU A 229 3.99 10.05 8.44
C LEU A 229 3.49 8.98 7.46
N VAL A 230 2.44 9.32 6.70
CA VAL A 230 2.01 8.55 5.52
C VAL A 230 2.38 9.35 4.29
N VAL A 231 3.21 8.76 3.44
CA VAL A 231 3.86 9.45 2.32
C VAL A 231 3.51 8.75 1.01
N MET A 232 3.30 9.55 -0.05
CA MET A 232 3.14 9.07 -1.42
C MET A 232 4.32 9.59 -2.27
N PRO A 233 5.04 8.72 -3.00
CA PRO A 233 6.02 9.17 -3.99
C PRO A 233 5.40 10.13 -5.01
N GLY A 234 6.17 11.13 -5.45
CA GLY A 234 5.73 12.05 -6.50
C GLY A 234 5.56 11.35 -7.87
N PRO A 235 4.77 11.93 -8.80
CA PRO A 235 4.56 11.35 -10.14
C PRO A 235 5.86 11.22 -10.96
N ASP A 236 6.87 12.03 -10.63
CA ASP A 236 8.19 12.04 -11.29
C ASP A 236 9.24 11.22 -10.51
N ALA A 237 8.82 10.36 -9.57
CA ALA A 237 9.74 9.50 -8.84
C ALA A 237 10.43 8.50 -9.78
N GLU A 238 11.75 8.46 -9.73
CA GLU A 238 12.57 7.63 -10.62
C GLU A 238 12.78 6.23 -10.04
N GLU A 239 12.64 5.20 -10.87
CA GLU A 239 12.87 3.81 -10.48
C GLU A 239 14.38 3.57 -10.25
N GLY A 240 14.77 2.93 -9.15
CA GLY A 240 16.16 2.62 -8.84
C GLY A 240 16.58 2.91 -7.39
N PRO A 241 17.88 2.75 -7.08
CA PRO A 241 18.45 3.21 -5.81
C PRO A 241 18.26 4.72 -5.63
N ALA A 242 17.82 5.14 -4.45
CA ALA A 242 17.58 6.55 -4.11
C ALA A 242 17.90 6.82 -2.63
N GLN A 243 17.90 8.10 -2.25
CA GLN A 243 18.04 8.54 -0.86
C GLN A 243 16.69 9.08 -0.37
N LEU A 244 16.21 8.57 0.77
CA LEU A 244 15.09 9.16 1.49
C LEU A 244 15.63 10.25 2.41
N VAL A 245 15.12 11.48 2.27
CA VAL A 245 15.43 12.60 3.15
C VAL A 245 14.14 13.06 3.83
N VAL A 246 14.20 13.16 5.16
CA VAL A 246 13.12 13.73 5.97
C VAL A 246 13.60 15.06 6.53
N GLU A 247 12.91 16.15 6.22
CA GLU A 247 13.22 17.49 6.69
C GLU A 247 12.01 18.10 7.39
N VAL A 248 12.21 18.63 8.60
CA VAL A 248 11.15 19.24 9.40
C VAL A 248 11.68 20.55 9.99
N GLY A 249 11.13 21.67 9.52
CA GLY A 249 11.56 23.01 9.97
C GLY A 249 13.08 23.23 9.86
N GLY A 250 13.69 22.80 8.74
CA GLY A 250 15.13 22.91 8.49
C GLY A 250 16.02 21.88 9.19
N ARG A 251 15.44 20.94 9.96
CA ARG A 251 16.19 19.85 10.63
C ARG A 251 16.01 18.55 9.88
N SER A 252 17.07 17.74 9.78
CA SER A 252 17.04 16.42 9.16
C SER A 252 17.95 15.44 9.89
N PRO A 253 17.58 14.17 10.04
CA PRO A 253 18.49 13.13 10.53
C PRO A 253 19.55 12.70 9.49
N GLY A 254 19.50 13.27 8.28
CA GLY A 254 20.35 12.90 7.15
C GLY A 254 19.67 11.95 6.17
N PRO A 255 20.26 11.75 4.98
CA PRO A 255 19.73 10.86 3.95
C PRO A 255 19.88 9.38 4.36
N VAL A 256 18.89 8.57 4.01
CA VAL A 256 18.95 7.11 4.22
C VAL A 256 18.63 6.34 2.93
N PRO A 257 19.31 5.22 2.65
CA PRO A 257 19.18 4.54 1.37
C PRO A 257 17.84 3.79 1.26
N VAL A 258 17.21 3.92 0.09
CA VAL A 258 16.01 3.19 -0.32
C VAL A 258 16.11 2.75 -1.78
N THR A 259 15.21 1.88 -2.22
CA THR A 259 15.07 1.50 -3.63
C THR A 259 13.64 1.73 -4.07
N LEU A 260 13.46 2.56 -5.10
CA LEU A 260 12.18 2.82 -5.74
C LEU A 260 11.93 1.80 -6.83
N VAL A 261 10.75 1.18 -6.81
CA VAL A 261 10.38 0.16 -7.79
C VAL A 261 9.03 0.44 -8.41
N SER A 262 8.84 -0.01 -9.65
CA SER A 262 7.52 -0.04 -10.28
C SER A 262 7.05 -1.47 -10.52
N LEU A 263 5.75 -1.68 -10.38
CA LEU A 263 5.08 -2.95 -10.66
C LEU A 263 4.19 -2.75 -11.88
N ARG A 264 4.62 -3.24 -13.04
CA ARG A 264 3.82 -3.18 -14.27
C ARG A 264 3.13 -4.51 -14.52
N VAL A 265 1.81 -4.49 -14.45
CA VAL A 265 0.97 -5.66 -14.77
C VAL A 265 0.78 -5.74 -16.28
N MET A 266 1.12 -6.89 -16.85
CA MET A 266 0.95 -7.21 -18.26
C MET A 266 0.04 -8.42 -18.38
N ALA A 267 -1.07 -8.25 -19.11
CA ALA A 267 -1.99 -9.32 -19.44
C ALA A 267 -1.93 -9.60 -20.94
N PRO A 268 -1.65 -10.84 -21.38
CA PRO A 268 -1.67 -11.18 -22.81
C PRO A 268 -3.06 -10.99 -23.44
N LYS A 269 -4.13 -11.15 -22.63
CA LYS A 269 -5.52 -10.96 -23.02
C LYS A 269 -6.24 -10.12 -21.97
N LYS A 270 -7.15 -9.25 -22.41
CA LYS A 270 -8.02 -8.45 -21.53
C LYS A 270 -9.24 -9.23 -21.03
N GLU A 271 -9.60 -10.30 -21.74
CA GLU A 271 -10.73 -11.17 -21.42
C GLU A 271 -10.29 -12.63 -21.46
N LEU A 272 -10.92 -13.46 -20.63
CA LEU A 272 -10.76 -14.91 -20.65
C LEU A 272 -12.15 -15.55 -20.81
N LEU A 273 -12.25 -16.53 -21.70
CA LEU A 273 -13.47 -17.32 -21.84
C LEU A 273 -13.64 -18.26 -20.63
N PRO A 274 -14.87 -18.70 -20.32
CA PRO A 274 -15.10 -19.67 -19.25
C PRO A 274 -14.25 -20.94 -19.45
N GLY A 275 -13.48 -21.31 -18.43
CA GLY A 275 -12.55 -22.45 -18.46
C GLY A 275 -11.19 -22.17 -19.12
N GLU A 276 -11.02 -21.03 -19.80
CA GLU A 276 -9.76 -20.66 -20.42
C GLU A 276 -8.70 -20.33 -19.36
N LYS A 277 -7.49 -20.87 -19.53
CA LYS A 277 -6.35 -20.56 -18.66
C LYS A 277 -5.61 -19.34 -19.20
N GLY A 278 -5.20 -18.46 -18.30
CA GLY A 278 -4.40 -17.28 -18.61
C GLY A 278 -3.26 -17.09 -17.61
N LYS A 279 -2.33 -16.20 -17.97
CA LYS A 279 -1.24 -15.77 -17.09
C LYS A 279 -1.17 -14.25 -17.05
N LEU A 280 -1.04 -13.70 -15.86
CA LEU A 280 -0.57 -12.32 -15.69
C LEU A 280 0.92 -12.31 -15.42
N ILE A 281 1.62 -11.38 -16.05
CA ILE A 281 3.03 -11.12 -15.82
C ILE A 281 3.13 -9.79 -15.08
N VAL A 282 3.72 -9.81 -13.89
CA VAL A 282 4.08 -8.59 -13.16
C VAL A 282 5.55 -8.34 -13.37
N ARG A 283 5.89 -7.29 -14.12
CA ARG A 283 7.28 -6.87 -14.28
C ARG A 283 7.66 -5.92 -13.17
N VAL A 284 8.77 -6.21 -12.50
CA VAL A 284 9.38 -5.38 -11.48
C VAL A 284 10.50 -4.57 -12.13
N ARG A 285 10.53 -3.26 -11.91
CA ARG A 285 11.62 -2.39 -12.36
C ARG A 285 12.22 -1.61 -11.19
N GLY A 286 13.43 -1.11 -11.37
CA GLY A 286 14.18 -0.38 -10.33
C GLY A 286 15.04 -1.26 -9.42
N THR A 287 14.91 -2.60 -9.50
CA THR A 287 15.76 -3.52 -8.73
C THR A 287 15.96 -4.86 -9.43
N ASP A 288 17.12 -5.46 -9.21
CA ASP A 288 17.44 -6.85 -9.54
C ASP A 288 17.18 -7.82 -8.37
N GLN A 289 16.79 -7.30 -7.20
CA GLN A 289 16.47 -8.11 -6.05
C GLN A 289 15.13 -8.83 -6.26
N ARG A 290 15.07 -10.06 -5.74
CA ARG A 290 13.83 -10.82 -5.69
C ARG A 290 12.87 -10.18 -4.68
N LEU A 291 11.67 -9.83 -5.13
CA LEU A 291 10.63 -9.22 -4.29
C LEU A 291 9.44 -10.16 -4.11
N VAL A 292 8.73 -10.01 -3.00
CA VAL A 292 7.43 -10.67 -2.78
C VAL A 292 6.31 -9.70 -3.14
N ILE A 293 5.40 -10.17 -3.97
CA ILE A 293 4.32 -9.40 -4.55
C ILE A 293 3.00 -10.07 -4.19
N GLU A 294 2.01 -9.28 -3.78
CA GLU A 294 0.64 -9.74 -3.56
C GLU A 294 -0.23 -9.28 -4.73
N ALA A 295 -0.92 -10.24 -5.36
CA ALA A 295 -1.96 -10.00 -6.34
C ALA A 295 -3.33 -10.26 -5.72
N ARG A 296 -4.26 -9.33 -5.89
CA ARG A 296 -5.63 -9.41 -5.41
C ARG A 296 -6.58 -9.31 -6.59
N ASN A 297 -7.44 -10.29 -6.72
CA ASN A 297 -8.47 -10.30 -7.74
C ASN A 297 -9.62 -9.36 -7.34
N LEU A 298 -9.87 -8.35 -8.18
CA LEU A 298 -10.96 -7.39 -8.00
C LEU A 298 -12.22 -7.80 -8.80
N SER A 299 -12.14 -8.92 -9.52
CA SER A 299 -13.24 -9.47 -10.33
C SER A 299 -13.43 -10.98 -10.09
N PRO A 300 -13.65 -11.43 -8.84
CA PRO A 300 -13.74 -12.86 -8.48
C PRO A 300 -14.89 -13.63 -9.12
N ARG A 301 -15.82 -12.95 -9.79
CA ARG A 301 -16.92 -13.56 -10.54
C ARG A 301 -16.59 -13.79 -12.02
N VAL A 302 -15.53 -13.17 -12.52
CA VAL A 302 -15.11 -13.19 -13.93
C VAL A 302 -13.90 -14.10 -14.10
N VAL A 303 -12.90 -13.97 -13.23
CA VAL A 303 -11.69 -14.79 -13.24
C VAL A 303 -11.42 -15.36 -11.85
N GLY A 304 -10.73 -16.49 -11.77
CA GLY A 304 -10.15 -17.04 -10.54
C GLY A 304 -8.64 -17.07 -10.63
N LEU A 305 -7.92 -16.71 -9.55
CA LEU A 305 -6.47 -16.97 -9.46
C LEU A 305 -6.25 -18.38 -8.93
N SER A 306 -5.15 -19.02 -9.33
CA SER A 306 -4.88 -20.42 -8.98
C SER A 306 -4.74 -20.69 -7.49
N LYS A 307 -4.38 -19.69 -6.69
CA LYS A 307 -4.24 -19.81 -5.23
C LYS A 307 -5.34 -19.10 -4.42
N GLY A 308 -6.48 -18.80 -5.05
CA GLY A 308 -7.62 -18.14 -4.40
C GLY A 308 -7.78 -16.67 -4.83
N ASN A 309 -8.48 -15.87 -4.02
CA ASN A 309 -8.77 -14.47 -4.37
C ASN A 309 -7.56 -13.53 -4.19
N VAL A 310 -6.60 -13.96 -3.36
CA VAL A 310 -5.34 -13.26 -3.09
C VAL A 310 -4.22 -14.27 -3.28
N GLN A 311 -3.18 -13.89 -4.01
CA GLN A 311 -2.04 -14.74 -4.29
C GLN A 311 -0.74 -13.95 -4.08
N ARG A 312 0.14 -14.49 -3.24
CA ARG A 312 1.51 -13.98 -3.08
C ARG A 312 2.47 -14.79 -3.93
N VAL A 313 3.31 -14.10 -4.69
CA VAL A 313 4.34 -14.68 -5.55
C VAL A 313 5.65 -13.94 -5.37
N ALA A 314 6.75 -14.67 -5.39
CA ALA A 314 8.07 -14.06 -5.44
C ALA A 314 8.47 -13.87 -6.90
N SER A 315 9.01 -12.70 -7.22
CA SER A 315 9.55 -12.42 -8.54
C SER A 315 10.79 -13.26 -8.85
N SER A 316 11.30 -13.21 -10.07
CA SER A 316 12.49 -13.94 -10.49
C SER A 316 13.79 -13.30 -9.98
N GLY A 317 13.80 -11.99 -9.71
CA GLY A 317 15.03 -11.22 -9.55
C GLY A 317 15.82 -11.10 -10.85
N GLY A 318 17.06 -10.62 -10.76
CA GLY A 318 17.95 -10.36 -11.89
C GLY A 318 17.46 -9.22 -12.80
N ALA A 319 18.15 -9.04 -13.93
CA ALA A 319 17.88 -7.91 -14.84
C ALA A 319 16.46 -7.90 -15.44
N ALA A 320 15.81 -9.06 -15.59
CA ALA A 320 14.47 -9.16 -16.16
C ALA A 320 13.33 -9.02 -15.13
N ASN A 321 13.63 -9.28 -13.85
CA ASN A 321 12.75 -9.31 -12.68
C ASN A 321 11.23 -9.31 -12.96
N PHE A 322 10.59 -10.47 -12.87
CA PHE A 322 9.15 -10.63 -13.11
C PHE A 322 8.52 -11.72 -12.24
N ALA A 323 7.21 -11.67 -12.05
CA ALA A 323 6.42 -12.73 -11.43
C ALA A 323 5.26 -13.16 -12.33
N GLU A 324 4.96 -14.46 -12.35
CA GLU A 324 3.80 -15.00 -13.06
C GLU A 324 2.68 -15.35 -12.08
N ILE A 325 1.45 -15.00 -12.44
CA ILE A 325 0.24 -15.32 -11.69
C ILE A 325 -0.71 -16.05 -12.62
N ASP A 326 -0.92 -17.33 -12.32
CA ASP A 326 -1.85 -18.17 -13.06
C ASP A 326 -3.30 -17.82 -12.72
N MET A 327 -4.14 -17.79 -13.76
CA MET A 327 -5.57 -17.50 -13.64
C MET A 327 -6.39 -18.33 -14.62
N HIS A 328 -7.70 -18.38 -14.38
CA HIS A 328 -8.66 -19.00 -15.29
C HIS A 328 -9.96 -18.20 -15.37
N GLY A 329 -10.58 -18.22 -16.54
CA GLY A 329 -11.89 -17.60 -16.77
C GLY A 329 -12.99 -18.40 -16.09
N LEU A 330 -13.86 -17.70 -15.37
CA LEU A 330 -15.10 -18.23 -14.78
C LEU A 330 -16.32 -17.81 -15.60
N ARG A 331 -16.28 -16.58 -16.13
CA ARG A 331 -17.31 -15.98 -16.97
C ARG A 331 -16.65 -15.06 -17.99
N ALA A 332 -17.31 -14.86 -19.14
CA ALA A 332 -16.88 -13.85 -20.09
C ALA A 332 -17.01 -12.44 -19.49
N GLY A 333 -16.04 -11.58 -19.81
CA GLY A 333 -16.01 -10.17 -19.43
C GLY A 333 -14.62 -9.68 -19.07
N ASP A 334 -14.49 -8.36 -18.94
CA ASP A 334 -13.29 -7.71 -18.43
C ASP A 334 -13.01 -8.11 -16.97
N PHE A 335 -11.73 -8.19 -16.62
CA PHE A 335 -11.29 -8.45 -15.26
C PHE A 335 -10.27 -7.41 -14.81
N SER A 336 -10.15 -7.24 -13.49
CA SER A 336 -9.15 -6.38 -12.88
C SER A 336 -8.42 -7.12 -11.74
N VAL A 337 -7.11 -6.91 -11.67
CA VAL A 337 -6.23 -7.45 -10.63
C VAL A 337 -5.39 -6.30 -10.09
N SER A 338 -5.42 -6.11 -8.78
CA SER A 338 -4.53 -5.18 -8.08
C SER A 338 -3.27 -5.93 -7.67
N VAL A 339 -2.12 -5.26 -7.77
CA VAL A 339 -0.82 -5.82 -7.42
C VAL A 339 -0.09 -4.83 -6.53
N ARG A 340 0.51 -5.30 -5.43
CA ARG A 340 1.27 -4.48 -4.48
C ARG A 340 2.50 -5.21 -3.96
N LEU A 341 3.48 -4.44 -3.49
CA LEU A 341 4.61 -4.99 -2.73
C LEU A 341 4.14 -5.53 -1.39
N VAL A 342 4.79 -6.60 -0.93
CA VAL A 342 4.71 -7.06 0.45
C VAL A 342 6.05 -6.70 1.13
N PRO A 343 6.07 -5.87 2.19
CA PRO A 343 7.30 -5.54 2.89
C PRO A 343 7.97 -6.82 3.42
N VAL A 344 9.28 -6.95 3.21
CA VAL A 344 10.06 -8.14 3.62
C VAL A 344 10.18 -8.26 5.15
N ALA A 345 10.15 -7.13 5.88
CA ALA A 345 10.21 -7.09 7.35
C ALA A 345 8.93 -7.61 8.03
N VAL A 346 7.86 -7.72 7.26
CA VAL A 346 6.54 -8.09 7.74
C VAL A 346 6.39 -9.56 7.39
N GLY A 347 6.69 -10.42 8.37
CA GLY A 347 6.25 -11.80 8.32
C GLY A 347 4.77 -11.83 7.92
N LEU A 348 4.35 -12.89 7.22
CA LEU A 348 2.92 -13.11 6.95
C LEU A 348 2.14 -12.80 8.25
N PRO A 349 0.98 -12.10 8.21
CA PRO A 349 0.10 -12.12 9.37
C PRO A 349 -0.01 -13.58 9.78
N ASP A 350 0.35 -13.89 11.02
CA ASP A 350 0.46 -15.27 11.45
C ASP A 350 -0.96 -15.76 11.70
N VAL A 351 -1.61 -16.11 10.59
CA VAL A 351 -3.00 -16.56 10.55
C VAL A 351 -3.16 -17.79 11.44
N GLU A 352 -2.11 -18.61 11.55
CA GLU A 352 -2.12 -19.77 12.43
C GLU A 352 -1.98 -19.34 13.90
N ALA A 353 -1.07 -18.42 14.26
CA ALA A 353 -1.03 -17.88 15.61
C ALA A 353 -2.33 -17.16 15.99
N ALA A 354 -2.89 -16.35 15.10
CA ALA A 354 -4.21 -15.73 15.27
C ALA A 354 -5.28 -16.81 15.48
N ARG A 355 -5.28 -17.89 14.69
CA ARG A 355 -6.18 -19.04 14.87
C ARG A 355 -6.03 -19.68 16.24
N GLN A 356 -4.81 -19.89 16.72
CA GLN A 356 -4.56 -20.48 18.04
C GLN A 356 -5.13 -19.59 19.16
N HIS A 357 -4.92 -18.27 19.08
CA HIS A 357 -5.53 -17.33 20.03
C HIS A 357 -7.06 -17.34 19.97
N LEU A 358 -7.66 -17.42 18.78
CA LEU A 358 -9.12 -17.52 18.62
C LEU A 358 -9.69 -18.84 19.16
N LEU A 359 -8.96 -19.95 19.04
CA LEU A 359 -9.35 -21.24 19.61
C LEU A 359 -9.32 -21.22 21.14
N VAL A 360 -8.34 -20.53 21.74
CA VAL A 360 -8.29 -20.30 23.19
C VAL A 360 -9.45 -19.37 23.61
N ALA A 361 -9.67 -18.26 22.91
CA ALA A 361 -10.78 -17.34 23.16
C ALA A 361 -12.14 -18.06 23.09
N ARG A 362 -12.30 -19.01 22.16
CA ARG A 362 -13.53 -19.81 22.02
C ARG A 362 -13.86 -20.61 23.28
N ARG A 363 -12.86 -21.12 24.00
CA ARG A 363 -13.06 -21.87 25.26
C ARG A 363 -13.51 -20.98 26.41
N LEU A 364 -13.19 -19.68 26.33
CA LEU A 364 -13.52 -18.68 27.34
C LEU A 364 -14.81 -17.91 27.01
N ALA A 365 -15.29 -18.01 25.77
CA ALA A 365 -16.44 -17.25 25.28
C ALA A 365 -17.77 -17.76 25.86
N THR A 366 -18.62 -16.84 26.30
CA THR A 366 -19.99 -17.14 26.76
C THR A 366 -21.04 -16.42 25.92
N GLY A 367 -22.22 -17.01 25.77
CA GLY A 367 -23.36 -16.42 25.07
C GLY A 367 -23.06 -16.04 23.61
N ASN A 368 -23.38 -14.80 23.24
CA ASN A 368 -23.31 -14.32 21.85
C ASN A 368 -21.88 -14.29 21.27
N TRP A 369 -20.86 -14.25 22.13
CA TRP A 369 -19.45 -14.24 21.74
C TRP A 369 -19.02 -15.53 21.06
N GLN A 370 -19.53 -16.67 21.53
CA GLN A 370 -19.19 -17.99 21.00
C GLN A 370 -19.68 -18.14 19.55
N GLY A 371 -20.92 -17.71 19.27
CA GLY A 371 -21.48 -17.73 17.92
C GLY A 371 -20.72 -16.83 16.94
N ARG A 372 -20.19 -15.69 17.40
CA ARG A 372 -19.34 -14.80 16.58
C ARG A 372 -17.98 -15.43 16.28
N LEU A 373 -17.32 -16.00 17.29
CA LEU A 373 -16.05 -16.71 17.10
C LEU A 373 -16.18 -17.92 16.17
N ASP A 374 -17.27 -18.68 16.28
CA ASP A 374 -17.52 -19.83 15.41
C ASP A 374 -17.72 -19.42 13.94
N ARG A 375 -18.25 -18.21 13.69
CA ARG A 375 -18.32 -17.65 12.33
C ARG A 375 -16.94 -17.21 11.84
N LEU A 376 -16.14 -16.61 12.72
CA LEU A 376 -14.78 -16.19 12.38
C LEU A 376 -13.85 -17.36 12.08
N LEU A 377 -13.85 -18.40 12.92
CA LEU A 377 -13.04 -19.60 12.72
C LEU A 377 -13.44 -20.34 11.42
N ARG A 378 -14.75 -20.50 11.16
CA ARG A 378 -15.21 -21.08 9.89
C ARG A 378 -14.82 -20.25 8.67
N ARG A 379 -14.79 -18.92 8.81
CA ARG A 379 -14.33 -18.03 7.74
C ARG A 379 -12.82 -18.20 7.52
N LEU A 380 -12.04 -18.27 8.59
CA LEU A 380 -10.60 -18.50 8.54
C LEU A 380 -10.26 -19.83 7.86
N GLU A 381 -11.05 -20.88 8.11
CA GLU A 381 -10.90 -22.19 7.46
C GLU A 381 -11.25 -22.17 5.97
N ARG A 382 -12.22 -21.34 5.56
CA ARG A 382 -12.64 -21.20 4.17
C ARG A 382 -11.73 -20.28 3.36
N ASP A 383 -11.25 -19.19 3.96
CA ASP A 383 -10.37 -18.22 3.33
C ASP A 383 -9.31 -17.71 4.34
N PRO A 384 -8.21 -18.45 4.52
CA PRO A 384 -7.15 -18.10 5.48
C PRO A 384 -6.47 -16.77 5.18
N GLN A 385 -6.61 -16.24 3.96
CA GLN A 385 -5.91 -15.03 3.52
C GLN A 385 -6.77 -13.76 3.65
N ASP A 386 -8.02 -13.86 4.12
CA ASP A 386 -8.90 -12.71 4.36
C ASP A 386 -8.63 -12.00 5.70
N ALA A 387 -7.34 -11.77 6.01
CA ALA A 387 -6.88 -11.16 7.25
C ALA A 387 -7.51 -9.78 7.51
N LEU A 388 -7.87 -9.04 6.45
CA LEU A 388 -8.52 -7.73 6.55
C LEU A 388 -9.92 -7.82 7.16
N GLN A 389 -10.78 -8.72 6.66
CA GLN A 389 -12.12 -8.87 7.22
C GLN A 389 -12.09 -9.49 8.61
N LEU A 390 -11.18 -10.43 8.86
CA LEU A 390 -10.98 -10.97 10.21
C LEU A 390 -10.56 -9.88 11.18
N ARG A 391 -9.60 -9.04 10.80
CA ARG A 391 -9.16 -7.91 11.62
C ARG A 391 -10.33 -6.97 11.93
N ASN A 392 -11.10 -6.57 10.92
CA ASN A 392 -12.24 -5.66 11.10
C ASN A 392 -13.31 -6.25 12.04
N GLU A 393 -13.52 -7.56 12.03
CA GLU A 393 -14.50 -8.20 12.91
C GLU A 393 -13.96 -8.35 14.34
N LEU A 394 -12.68 -8.71 14.50
CA LEU A 394 -12.03 -8.71 15.83
C LEU A 394 -11.99 -7.30 16.43
N GLU A 395 -11.82 -6.27 15.60
CA GLU A 395 -11.87 -4.87 16.02
C GLU A 395 -13.25 -4.47 16.54
N LYS A 396 -14.33 -4.89 15.88
CA LYS A 396 -15.70 -4.71 16.42
C LYS A 396 -15.89 -5.44 17.75
N MET A 397 -15.33 -6.65 17.86
CA MET A 397 -15.40 -7.42 19.11
C MET A 397 -14.66 -6.70 20.24
N LEU A 398 -13.51 -6.09 19.98
CA LEU A 398 -12.75 -5.31 20.97
C LEU A 398 -13.45 -3.99 21.35
N ALA A 399 -14.11 -3.34 20.41
CA ALA A 399 -14.88 -2.11 20.67
C ALA A 399 -16.04 -2.33 21.67
N GLU A 400 -16.56 -3.54 21.76
CA GLU A 400 -17.58 -3.97 22.73
C GLU A 400 -16.98 -4.29 24.13
N LYS A 401 -15.68 -4.04 24.34
CA LYS A 401 -14.94 -4.16 25.61
C LYS A 401 -15.08 -5.54 26.28
N PRO A 402 -14.62 -6.62 25.63
CA PRO A 402 -14.64 -7.95 26.20
C PRO A 402 -13.77 -8.02 27.45
N GLU A 403 -14.32 -8.52 28.55
CA GLU A 403 -13.63 -8.54 29.84
C GLU A 403 -12.68 -9.73 29.99
N GLY A 404 -11.71 -9.56 30.89
CA GLY A 404 -10.86 -10.63 31.38
C GLY A 404 -9.97 -11.30 30.33
N GLU A 405 -9.73 -12.59 30.51
CA GLU A 405 -8.85 -13.39 29.66
C GLU A 405 -9.38 -13.55 28.23
N PHE A 406 -10.71 -13.55 28.07
CA PHE A 406 -11.35 -13.56 26.76
C PHE A 406 -10.94 -12.34 25.92
N GLY A 407 -11.05 -11.13 26.48
CA GLY A 407 -10.65 -9.91 25.78
C GLY A 407 -9.17 -9.89 25.40
N ARG A 408 -8.30 -10.37 26.29
CA ARG A 408 -6.85 -10.49 26.01
C ARG A 408 -6.55 -11.44 24.85
N MET A 409 -7.29 -12.53 24.69
CA MET A 409 -7.10 -13.46 23.58
C MET A 409 -7.63 -12.92 22.25
N ILE A 410 -8.74 -12.17 22.27
CA ILE A 410 -9.23 -11.44 21.08
C ILE A 410 -8.20 -10.38 20.65
N GLU A 411 -7.62 -9.65 21.61
CA GLU A 411 -6.60 -8.64 21.35
C GLU A 411 -5.31 -9.28 20.81
N ALA A 412 -4.86 -10.40 21.37
CA ALA A 412 -3.71 -11.14 20.88
C ALA A 412 -3.91 -11.63 19.43
N ALA A 413 -5.08 -12.22 19.13
CA ALA A 413 -5.42 -12.62 17.76
C ALA A 413 -5.43 -11.43 16.79
N TRP A 414 -5.99 -10.30 17.22
CA TRP A 414 -5.99 -9.07 16.43
C TRP A 414 -4.57 -8.54 16.20
N ARG A 415 -3.69 -8.59 17.21
CA ARG A 415 -2.27 -8.21 17.11
C ARG A 415 -1.48 -9.10 16.15
N GLU A 416 -1.73 -10.41 16.14
CA GLU A 416 -1.10 -11.33 15.19
C GLU A 416 -1.50 -11.02 13.73
N LEU A 417 -2.74 -10.54 13.54
CA LEU A 417 -3.22 -10.05 12.24
C LEU A 417 -2.80 -8.60 11.93
N LEU A 418 -2.31 -7.86 12.93
CA LEU A 418 -1.74 -6.52 12.79
C LEU A 418 -0.24 -6.52 12.53
N LYS A 419 0.45 -7.66 12.61
CA LYS A 419 1.82 -7.80 12.13
C LYS A 419 1.80 -7.52 10.62
N HIS A 420 1.95 -6.24 10.32
CA HIS A 420 1.80 -5.54 9.06
C HIS A 420 2.85 -4.44 8.99
#